data_AF-A0A4R5FJY6-F1
#
_entry.id   AF-A0A4R5FJY6-F1
#
_cell.length_a   1.000
_cell.length_b   1.000
_cell.length_c   1.000
_cell.angle_alpha   90.00
_cell.angle_beta   90.00
_cell.angle_gamma   90.00
#
_symmetry.space_group_name_H-M   'P 1'
#
loop_
_entity.id
_entity.type
_entity.pdbx_description
1 polymer ?
#
loop_
_entity_poly.entity_id
_entity_poly.type
_entity_poly.pdbx_seq_one_letter_code
_entity_poly.pdbx_strand_id
1 'polypeptide(L)'
;MLTTNDVAKVFDTILSTPGMNEMVKIDLKISRKNVLLLNHVIERGLSVKDDDKSLSLLGNVSEESLQELKVLADECLHKAGLIELSEKLNTLGDGK
;
A
#
# COMPACT_ATOMS: atom_id res chain seq x y z
N MET A 1 -2.44 -25.36 4.95
CA MET A 1 -2.61 -24.42 3.83
C MET A 1 -3.77 -23.52 4.16
N LEU A 2 -3.53 -22.24 4.46
CA LEU A 2 -4.62 -21.26 4.48
C LEU A 2 -5.11 -21.11 3.04
N THR A 3 -6.41 -21.27 2.81
CA THR A 3 -6.99 -20.99 1.51
C THR A 3 -7.06 -19.48 1.30
N THR A 4 -7.16 -18.99 0.07
CA THR A 4 -7.37 -17.57 -0.25
C THR A 4 -8.55 -16.96 0.51
N ASN A 5 -9.54 -17.80 0.84
CA ASN A 5 -10.73 -17.45 1.62
C ASN A 5 -10.41 -17.26 3.11
N ASP A 6 -9.46 -18.04 3.65
CA ASP A 6 -8.99 -17.89 5.03
C ASP A 6 -8.12 -16.64 5.17
N VAL A 7 -7.28 -16.32 4.18
CA VAL A 7 -6.50 -15.07 4.15
C VAL A 7 -7.42 -13.85 4.10
N ALA A 8 -8.47 -13.88 3.28
CA ALA A 8 -9.47 -12.81 3.23
C ALA A 8 -10.18 -12.62 4.57
N LYS A 9 -10.59 -13.71 5.23
CA LYS A 9 -11.21 -13.65 6.57
C LYS A 9 -10.26 -13.12 7.64
N VAL A 10 -8.98 -13.49 7.61
CA VAL A 10 -7.99 -12.96 8.55
C VAL A 10 -7.78 -11.47 8.31
N PHE A 11 -7.72 -11.04 7.05
CA PHE A 11 -7.61 -9.63 6.69
C PHE A 11 -8.81 -8.82 7.17
N ASP A 12 -10.04 -9.29 6.92
CA ASP A 12 -11.27 -8.66 7.42
C ASP A 12 -11.31 -8.58 8.95
N THR A 13 -10.81 -9.62 9.63
CA THR A 13 -10.73 -9.64 11.10
C THR A 13 -9.74 -8.60 11.61
N ILE A 14 -8.58 -8.46 10.95
CA ILE A 14 -7.58 -7.44 11.29
C ILE A 14 -8.13 -6.04 11.07
N LEU A 15 -8.82 -5.78 9.95
CA LEU A 15 -9.47 -4.51 9.67
C LEU A 15 -10.63 -4.19 10.62
N SER A 16 -11.21 -5.23 11.25
CA SER A 16 -12.24 -5.09 12.28
C SER A 16 -11.68 -4.89 13.69
N THR A 17 -10.35 -4.84 13.87
CA THR A 17 -9.76 -4.62 15.19
C THR A 17 -10.02 -3.19 15.69
N PRO A 18 -10.30 -3.00 17.00
CA PRO A 18 -10.37 -1.68 17.60
C PRO A 18 -9.07 -0.90 17.33
N GLY A 19 -9.18 0.35 16.89
CA GLY A 19 -8.03 1.17 16.47
C GLY A 19 -7.93 1.37 14.95
N MET A 20 -8.45 0.46 14.12
CA MET A 20 -8.34 0.58 12.64
C MET A 20 -9.21 1.68 12.03
N ASN A 21 -10.21 2.17 12.77
CA ASN A 21 -11.04 3.31 12.37
C ASN A 21 -10.59 4.62 13.03
N GLU A 22 -9.49 4.61 13.80
CA GLU A 22 -8.95 5.82 14.41
C GLU A 22 -8.28 6.69 13.35
N MET A 23 -8.50 8.01 13.43
CA MET A 23 -7.90 8.95 12.51
C MET A 23 -6.43 9.18 12.87
N VAL A 24 -5.53 8.81 11.98
CA VAL A 24 -4.10 9.14 12.09
C VAL A 24 -3.80 10.41 11.29
N LYS A 25 -3.15 11.39 11.92
CA LYS A 25 -2.63 12.56 11.22
C LYS A 25 -1.24 12.25 10.66
N ILE A 26 -1.15 12.15 9.34
CA ILE A 26 0.12 11.94 8.64
C ILE A 26 0.55 13.26 7.98
N ASP A 27 1.59 13.90 8.54
CA ASP A 27 2.21 15.08 7.91
C ASP A 27 3.33 14.63 6.96
N LEU A 28 3.14 14.90 5.67
CA LEU A 28 4.01 14.47 4.56
C LEU A 28 4.52 15.69 3.80
N LYS A 29 5.83 15.70 3.52
CA LYS A 29 6.50 16.73 2.70
C LYS A 29 7.11 16.08 1.47
N ILE A 30 6.33 15.98 0.40
CA ILE A 30 6.74 15.35 -0.86
C ILE A 30 6.65 16.32 -2.04
N SER A 31 7.40 16.04 -3.10
CA SER A 31 7.38 16.85 -4.33
C SER A 31 6.05 16.68 -5.08
N ARG A 32 5.67 17.67 -5.90
CA ARG A 32 4.48 17.57 -6.77
C ARG A 32 4.52 16.34 -7.69
N LYS A 33 5.72 15.93 -8.12
CA LYS A 33 5.95 14.71 -8.89
C LYS A 33 5.50 13.49 -8.10
N ASN A 34 5.91 13.36 -6.84
CA ASN A 34 5.60 12.20 -6.02
C ASN A 34 4.12 12.14 -5.66
N VAL A 35 3.46 13.29 -5.48
CA VAL A 35 1.99 13.33 -5.34
C VAL A 35 1.29 12.75 -6.57
N LEU A 36 1.73 13.15 -7.78
CA LEU A 36 1.15 12.65 -9.03
C LEU A 36 1.38 11.14 -9.21
N LEU A 37 2.60 10.68 -8.91
CA LEU A 37 2.96 9.27 -8.98
C LEU A 37 2.19 8.43 -7.95
N LEU A 38 2.04 8.93 -6.73
CA LEU A 38 1.26 8.27 -5.69
C LEU A 38 -0.19 8.07 -6.15
N ASN A 39 -0.81 9.10 -6.71
CA ASN A 39 -2.17 9.00 -7.24
C ASN A 39 -2.27 7.92 -8.33
N HIS A 40 -1.33 7.90 -9.27
CA HIS A 40 -1.29 6.90 -10.33
C HIS A 40 -1.12 5.46 -9.81
N VAL A 41 -0.29 5.25 -8.79
CA VAL A 41 -0.10 3.92 -8.18
C VAL A 41 -1.37 3.47 -7.47
N ILE A 42 -2.07 4.38 -6.78
CA ILE A 42 -3.34 4.07 -6.13
C ILE A 42 -4.41 3.73 -7.17
N GLU A 43 -4.57 4.55 -8.22
CA GLU A 43 -5.51 4.28 -9.31
C GLU A 43 -5.25 2.92 -9.97
N ARG A 44 -3.98 2.58 -10.21
CA ARG A 44 -3.59 1.26 -10.72
C ARG A 44 -3.95 0.13 -9.76
N GLY A 45 -3.70 0.30 -8.46
CA GLY A 45 -4.02 -0.72 -7.45
C GLY A 45 -5.53 -0.94 -7.27
N LEU A 46 -6.34 0.09 -7.50
CA LEU A 46 -7.81 0.02 -7.42
C LEU A 46 -8.45 -0.47 -8.72
N SER A 47 -7.81 -0.28 -9.87
CA SER A 47 -8.33 -0.75 -11.15
C SER A 47 -8.10 -2.25 -11.31
N VAL A 48 -9.14 -3.05 -11.00
CA VAL A 48 -9.17 -4.51 -11.24
C VAL A 48 -9.18 -4.83 -12.74
N LYS A 49 -9.48 -3.84 -13.59
CA LYS A 49 -9.43 -3.97 -15.05
C LYS A 49 -8.11 -3.43 -15.55
N ASP A 50 -7.45 -4.25 -16.34
CA ASP A 50 -6.15 -4.06 -17.01
C ASP A 50 -6.23 -2.94 -18.08
N ASP A 51 -6.63 -1.73 -17.67
CA ASP A 51 -6.60 -0.58 -18.56
C ASP A 51 -5.14 -0.12 -18.69
N ASP A 52 -4.50 -0.69 -19.71
CA ASP A 52 -3.11 -0.55 -20.18
C ASP A 52 -2.54 0.89 -20.16
N LYS A 53 -3.43 1.90 -20.24
CA LYS A 53 -3.05 3.32 -20.21
C LYS A 53 -2.43 3.76 -18.88
N SER A 54 -2.92 3.24 -17.76
CA SER A 54 -2.43 3.58 -16.41
C SER A 54 -1.08 2.90 -16.13
N LEU A 55 -0.90 1.69 -16.69
CA LEU A 55 0.36 0.94 -16.63
C LEU A 55 1.50 1.63 -17.38
N SER A 56 1.18 2.26 -18.53
CA SER A 56 2.17 2.87 -19.42
C SER A 56 2.90 4.07 -18.79
N LEU A 57 2.24 4.84 -17.93
CA LEU A 57 2.87 6.02 -17.31
C LEU A 57 3.83 5.63 -16.18
N LEU A 58 3.48 4.63 -15.36
CA LEU A 58 4.35 4.11 -14.31
C LEU A 58 5.56 3.35 -14.86
N GLY A 59 5.43 2.70 -16.02
CA GLY A 59 6.54 2.02 -16.71
C GLY A 59 7.63 2.96 -17.22
N ASN A 60 7.34 4.26 -17.34
CA ASN A 60 8.29 5.30 -17.76
C ASN A 60 8.91 6.08 -16.58
N VAL A 61 8.59 5.71 -15.34
CA VAL A 61 9.08 6.38 -14.14
C VAL A 61 10.49 5.88 -13.81
N SER A 62 11.38 6.80 -13.47
CA SER A 62 12.72 6.49 -13.00
C SER A 62 12.70 5.63 -11.73
N GLU A 63 13.62 4.65 -11.63
CA GLU A 63 13.76 3.80 -10.45
C GLU A 63 13.92 4.59 -9.15
N GLU A 64 14.63 5.72 -9.20
CA GLU A 64 14.77 6.65 -8.07
C GLU A 64 13.41 7.12 -7.53
N SER A 65 12.47 7.45 -8.41
CA SER A 65 11.14 7.94 -7.98
C SER A 65 10.23 6.81 -7.50
N LEU A 66 10.43 5.59 -8.01
CA LEU A 66 9.78 4.40 -7.43
C LEU A 66 10.34 4.11 -6.03
N GLN A 67 11.65 4.29 -5.84
CA GLN A 67 12.27 4.11 -4.53
C GLN A 67 11.79 5.16 -3.53
N GLU A 68 11.70 6.44 -3.92
CA GLU A 68 11.09 7.48 -3.08
C GLU A 68 9.65 7.15 -2.70
N LEU A 69 8.87 6.57 -3.61
CA LEU A 69 7.48 6.18 -3.33
C LEU A 69 7.39 5.01 -2.36
N LYS A 70 8.33 4.06 -2.42
CA LYS A 70 8.45 2.98 -1.43
C LYS A 70 8.80 3.54 -0.05
N VAL A 71 9.78 4.44 0.02
CA VAL A 71 10.15 5.11 1.28
C VAL A 71 8.95 5.87 1.87
N LEU A 72 8.17 6.54 1.03
CA LEU A 72 6.95 7.21 1.45
C LEU A 72 5.91 6.23 2.02
N ALA A 73 5.73 5.06 1.40
CA ALA A 73 4.82 4.03 1.91
C ALA A 73 5.25 3.53 3.29
N ASP A 74 6.54 3.27 3.49
CA ASP A 74 7.11 2.88 4.78
C ASP A 74 6.95 3.99 5.83
N GLU A 75 7.18 5.24 5.47
CA GLU A 75 6.97 6.39 6.36
C GLU A 75 5.51 6.54 6.80
N CYS A 76 4.55 6.28 5.90
CA CYS A 76 3.12 6.28 6.24
C CYS A 76 2.80 5.19 7.27
N LEU A 77 3.33 3.97 7.08
CA LEU A 77 3.18 2.87 8.03
C LEU A 77 3.85 3.20 9.37
N HIS A 78 5.04 3.80 9.35
CA HIS A 78 5.76 4.24 10.54
C HIS A 78 4.95 5.27 11.34
N LYS A 79 4.45 6.31 10.67
CA LYS A 79 3.67 7.39 11.30
C LYS A 79 2.33 6.90 11.83
N ALA A 80 1.77 5.85 11.23
CA ALA A 80 0.56 5.18 11.71
C ALA A 80 0.83 4.12 12.79
N GLY A 81 2.09 3.80 13.09
CA GLY A 81 2.43 2.73 14.04
C GLY A 81 2.06 1.33 13.54
N LEU A 82 1.92 1.16 12.21
CA LEU A 82 1.42 -0.06 11.58
C LEU A 82 2.53 -0.93 10.96
N ILE A 83 3.82 -0.61 11.17
CA ILE A 83 4.95 -1.38 10.61
C ILE A 83 4.86 -2.85 11.01
N GLU A 84 4.80 -3.15 12.32
CA GLU A 84 4.78 -4.54 12.79
C GLU A 84 3.58 -5.32 12.26
N LEU A 85 2.43 -4.66 12.12
CA LEU A 85 1.24 -5.29 11.56
C LEU A 85 1.41 -5.56 10.07
N SER A 86 1.95 -4.59 9.32
CA SER A 86 2.23 -4.76 7.89
C SER A 86 3.23 -5.89 7.63
N GLU A 87 4.28 -6.01 8.46
CA GLU A 87 5.24 -7.11 8.36
C GLU A 87 4.57 -8.46 8.63
N LYS A 88 3.77 -8.56 9.70
CA LYS A 88 3.01 -9.77 10.02
C LYS A 88 2.03 -10.13 8.91
N LEU A 89 1.35 -9.15 8.31
CA LEU A 89 0.47 -9.36 7.16
C LEU A 89 1.23 -9.87 5.93
N ASN A 90 2.41 -9.32 5.64
CA ASN A 90 3.25 -9.80 4.55
C ASN A 90 3.66 -11.25 4.77
N THR A 91 4.07 -11.63 5.98
CA THR A 91 4.41 -13.04 6.29
C THR A 91 3.22 -14.00 6.18
N LEU A 92 2.00 -13.50 6.39
CA LEU A 92 0.77 -14.28 6.23
C LEU A 92 0.42 -14.48 4.75
N GLY A 93 0.64 -13.46 3.91
CA GLY A 93 0.47 -13.53 2.46
C GLY A 93 1.54 -14.36 1.75
N ASP A 94 2.75 -14.44 2.31
CA ASP A 94 3.87 -15.25 1.80
C ASP A 94 3.80 -16.73 2.20
N GLY A 95 2.64 -17.18 2.67
CA GLY A 95 2.35 -18.58 3.00
C GLY A 95 2.40 -19.49 1.77
N LYS A 96 3.62 -19.83 1.33
CA LYS A 96 3.93 -21.10 0.66
C LYS A 96 3.67 -22.28 1.60
#